data_AF-A0A353GVS7-F1
#
_entry.id   AF-A0A353GVS7-F1
#
_cell.length_a   1.000
_cell.length_b   1.000
_cell.length_c   1.000
_cell.angle_alpha   90.00
_cell.angle_beta   90.00
_cell.angle_gamma   90.00
#
_symmetry.space_group_name_H-M   'P 1'
#
loop_
_entity.id
_entity.type
_entity.pdbx_description
1 polymer ?
#
loop_
_entity_poly.entity_id
_entity_poly.type
_entity_poly.pdbx_seq_one_letter_code
_entity_poly.pdbx_strand_id
1 'polypeptide(L)'
;MKDKMIVFYNGNAVTYDHEQEDFGFVRIPEWEIASEAIQKVARKSYSVLEIGAGTGRFTLEIAPLVKQVTAVDIAQNMLDCMTRKMKTQGISNVIPLCGDFMEMDFQEKYDLIVGFSAIEYIKEKEAMFAKVSNLLAPGGHLIVTTPHNTFFRWWGRMGNYFRQGIFMEAYSKKKIRRLLRANGLSIIDLNDLCLKSIFSKGILLFVHAVK
;
A
#
# COMPACT_ATOMS: atom_id res chain seq x y z
N MET A 1 7.40 -1.53 17.84
CA MET A 1 7.41 -0.89 16.49
C MET A 1 6.01 -0.40 16.16
N LYS A 2 5.01 -1.27 16.25
CA LYS A 2 3.58 -0.96 16.18
C LYS A 2 3.16 0.30 16.96
N ASP A 3 3.44 0.37 18.27
CA ASP A 3 3.04 1.53 19.08
C ASP A 3 3.64 2.85 18.58
N LYS A 4 4.89 2.82 18.11
CA LYS A 4 5.54 3.99 17.52
C LYS A 4 4.84 4.44 16.23
N MET A 5 4.41 3.49 15.39
CA MET A 5 3.66 3.80 14.17
C MET A 5 2.32 4.43 14.52
N ILE A 6 1.58 3.84 15.46
CA ILE A 6 0.28 4.35 15.90
C ILE A 6 0.43 5.79 16.41
N VAL A 7 1.39 6.05 17.31
CA VAL A 7 1.64 7.41 17.84
C VAL A 7 2.03 8.37 16.72
N PHE A 8 2.98 7.99 15.86
CA PHE A 8 3.47 8.85 14.78
C PHE A 8 2.35 9.22 13.78
N TYR A 9 1.62 8.23 13.29
CA TYR A 9 0.59 8.45 12.28
C TYR A 9 -0.67 9.08 12.86
N ASN A 10 -1.05 8.78 14.10
CA ASN A 10 -2.13 9.52 14.76
C ASN A 10 -1.79 11.00 14.94
N GLY A 11 -0.54 11.31 15.30
CA GLY A 11 -0.07 12.69 15.47
C GLY A 11 -0.03 13.48 14.17
N ASN A 12 0.27 12.83 13.05
CA ASN A 12 0.43 13.48 11.74
C ASN A 12 -0.82 13.41 10.86
N ALA A 13 -1.91 12.76 11.27
CA ALA A 13 -3.05 12.48 10.40
C ALA A 13 -3.66 13.73 9.75
N VAL A 14 -3.64 14.88 10.44
CA VAL A 14 -4.18 16.14 9.93
C VAL A 14 -3.28 16.78 8.87
N THR A 15 -1.96 16.70 9.04
CA THR A 15 -0.96 17.28 8.11
C THR A 15 -0.49 16.29 7.04
N TYR A 16 -0.90 15.02 7.14
CA TYR A 16 -0.34 13.92 6.36
C TYR A 16 -0.42 14.16 4.85
N ASP A 17 -1.55 14.64 4.34
CA ASP A 17 -1.73 14.88 2.90
C ASP A 17 -0.80 15.98 2.39
N HIS A 18 -0.70 17.10 3.13
CA HIS A 18 0.24 18.18 2.81
C HIS A 18 1.69 17.67 2.84
N GLU A 19 2.05 16.86 3.83
CA GLU A 19 3.36 16.21 3.84
C GLU A 19 3.57 15.32 2.61
N GLN A 20 2.54 14.63 2.11
CA GLN A 20 2.68 13.82 0.89
C GLN A 20 2.95 14.68 -0.35
N GLU A 21 2.42 15.91 -0.40
CA GLU A 21 2.68 16.88 -1.47
C GLU A 21 4.15 17.31 -1.49
N ASP A 22 4.77 17.51 -0.32
CA ASP A 22 6.21 17.81 -0.20
C ASP A 22 7.09 16.69 -0.79
N PHE A 23 6.58 15.46 -0.82
CA PHE A 23 7.22 14.30 -1.45
C PHE A 23 6.65 14.00 -2.86
N GLY A 24 6.10 14.99 -3.55
CA GLY A 24 5.47 14.85 -4.86
C GLY A 24 6.32 14.13 -5.91
N PHE A 25 7.65 14.33 -5.91
CA PHE A 25 8.57 13.62 -6.82
C PHE A 25 8.58 12.08 -6.65
N VAL A 26 8.11 11.59 -5.50
CA VAL A 26 7.87 10.16 -5.24
C VAL A 26 6.40 9.81 -5.38
N ARG A 27 5.51 10.66 -4.85
CA ARG A 27 4.07 10.37 -4.73
C ARG A 27 3.32 10.47 -6.05
N ILE A 28 3.69 11.40 -6.93
CA ILE A 28 3.04 11.55 -8.24
C ILE A 28 3.33 10.32 -9.12
N PRO A 29 4.58 9.85 -9.33
CA PRO A 29 4.81 8.67 -10.14
C PRO A 29 4.23 7.38 -9.51
N GLU A 30 4.22 7.27 -8.17
CA GLU A 30 3.57 6.16 -7.46
C GLU A 30 2.06 6.15 -7.73
N TRP A 31 1.42 7.32 -7.68
CA TRP A 31 0.01 7.49 -7.96
C TRP A 31 -0.34 7.15 -9.40
N GLU A 32 0.37 7.71 -10.37
CA GLU A 32 0.07 7.54 -11.80
C GLU A 32 0.05 6.06 -12.20
N ILE A 33 1.12 5.32 -11.88
CA ILE A 33 1.22 3.90 -12.25
C ILE A 33 0.24 3.02 -11.48
N ALA A 34 0.02 3.29 -10.19
CA ALA A 34 -0.92 2.54 -9.38
C ALA A 34 -2.36 2.75 -9.86
N SER A 35 -2.75 4.00 -10.10
CA SER A 35 -4.09 4.36 -10.60
C SER A 35 -4.33 3.77 -12.00
N GLU A 36 -3.34 3.83 -12.89
CA GLU A 36 -3.45 3.19 -14.22
C GLU A 36 -3.68 1.68 -14.09
N ALA A 37 -2.90 0.99 -13.23
CA ALA A 37 -3.03 -0.44 -13.04
C ALA A 37 -4.38 -0.82 -12.39
N ILE A 38 -4.82 -0.06 -11.38
CA ILE A 38 -6.13 -0.24 -10.74
C ILE A 38 -7.25 -0.08 -11.78
N GLN A 39 -7.24 0.99 -12.57
CA GLN A 39 -8.31 1.25 -13.57
C GLN A 39 -8.42 0.13 -14.61
N LYS A 40 -7.30 -0.49 -15.00
CA LYS A 40 -7.29 -1.63 -15.94
C LYS A 40 -8.01 -2.86 -15.36
N VAL A 41 -7.85 -3.13 -14.07
CA VAL A 41 -8.36 -4.36 -13.43
C VAL A 41 -9.68 -4.18 -12.68
N ALA A 42 -9.95 -3.01 -12.11
CA ALA A 42 -11.10 -2.77 -11.25
C ALA A 42 -12.43 -2.96 -12.00
N ARG A 43 -13.40 -3.58 -11.34
CA ARG A 43 -14.75 -3.78 -11.86
C ARG A 43 -15.77 -3.45 -10.77
N LYS A 44 -16.96 -3.01 -11.16
CA LYS A 44 -18.07 -2.68 -10.26
C LYS A 44 -18.54 -3.84 -9.36
N SER A 45 -18.18 -5.07 -9.71
CA SER A 45 -18.48 -6.27 -8.91
C SER A 45 -17.41 -6.58 -7.86
N TYR A 46 -16.23 -5.96 -7.92
CA TYR A 46 -15.08 -6.36 -7.12
C TYR A 46 -15.19 -5.93 -5.66
N SER A 47 -14.78 -6.83 -4.76
CA SER A 47 -14.44 -6.51 -3.37
C SER A 47 -12.94 -6.24 -3.27
N VAL A 48 -12.58 -5.08 -2.71
CA VAL A 48 -11.18 -4.63 -2.59
C VAL A 48 -10.75 -4.59 -1.14
N LEU A 49 -9.50 -4.99 -0.85
CA LEU A 49 -8.85 -4.75 0.43
C LEU A 49 -7.65 -3.82 0.23
N GLU A 50 -7.62 -2.70 0.97
CA GLU A 50 -6.48 -1.78 1.00
C GLU A 50 -5.74 -1.90 2.33
N ILE A 51 -4.43 -2.19 2.26
CA ILE A 51 -3.52 -2.32 3.41
C ILE A 51 -2.79 -0.99 3.60
N GLY A 52 -2.99 -0.36 4.76
CA GLY A 52 -2.42 0.95 5.08
C GLY A 52 -3.09 2.08 4.31
N ALA A 53 -4.42 2.16 4.40
CA ALA A 53 -5.24 3.11 3.66
C ALA A 53 -4.98 4.59 4.01
N GLY A 54 -4.39 4.86 5.17
CA GLY A 54 -4.07 6.21 5.63
C GLY A 54 -5.29 7.13 5.61
N THR A 55 -5.09 8.36 5.12
CA THR A 55 -6.13 9.37 4.94
C THR A 55 -7.02 9.12 3.71
N GLY A 56 -6.90 7.95 3.08
CA GLY A 56 -7.72 7.51 1.95
C GLY A 56 -7.30 8.02 0.59
N ARG A 57 -5.99 8.32 0.38
CA ARG A 57 -5.52 8.84 -0.92
C ARG A 57 -5.97 7.93 -2.06
N PHE A 58 -5.65 6.63 -2.01
CA PHE A 58 -6.08 5.68 -3.04
C PHE A 58 -7.50 5.16 -2.79
N THR A 59 -7.92 4.95 -1.54
CA THR A 59 -9.28 4.51 -1.20
C THR A 59 -10.37 5.30 -1.92
N LEU A 60 -10.25 6.63 -1.93
CA LEU A 60 -11.25 7.54 -2.51
C LEU A 60 -11.32 7.45 -4.04
N GLU A 61 -10.21 7.08 -4.71
CA GLU A 61 -10.18 6.83 -6.17
C GLU A 61 -10.71 5.44 -6.53
N ILE A 62 -10.44 4.46 -5.67
CA ILE A 62 -10.86 3.07 -5.89
C ILE A 62 -12.37 2.93 -5.67
N ALA A 63 -12.90 3.55 -4.63
CA ALA A 63 -14.28 3.37 -4.20
C ALA A 63 -15.32 3.58 -5.33
N PRO A 64 -15.21 4.60 -6.20
CA PRO A 64 -16.11 4.76 -7.34
C PRO A 64 -16.01 3.66 -8.40
N LEU A 65 -14.96 2.83 -8.44
CA LEU A 65 -14.72 1.84 -9.50
C LEU A 65 -15.24 0.44 -9.14
N VAL A 66 -15.56 0.19 -7.87
CA VAL A 66 -15.75 -1.16 -7.32
C VAL A 66 -17.04 -1.31 -6.51
N LYS A 67 -17.36 -2.53 -6.09
CA LYS A 67 -18.53 -2.80 -5.25
C LYS A 67 -18.30 -2.24 -3.85
N GLN A 68 -17.17 -2.58 -3.25
CA GLN A 68 -16.82 -2.19 -1.89
C GLN A 68 -15.30 -2.19 -1.67
N VAL A 69 -14.84 -1.30 -0.79
CA VAL A 69 -13.45 -1.30 -0.30
C VAL A 69 -13.43 -1.55 1.21
N THR A 70 -12.72 -2.58 1.66
CA THR A 70 -12.28 -2.71 3.04
C THR A 70 -10.94 -1.96 3.17
N ALA A 71 -10.93 -0.86 3.92
CA ALA A 71 -9.76 0.01 4.08
C ALA A 71 -9.17 -0.17 5.47
N VAL A 72 -7.99 -0.78 5.55
CA VAL A 72 -7.32 -1.11 6.82
C VAL A 72 -6.19 -0.12 7.08
N ASP A 73 -6.17 0.47 8.27
CA ASP A 73 -5.01 1.22 8.75
C ASP A 73 -4.83 1.00 10.25
N ILE A 74 -3.59 1.12 10.74
CA ILE A 74 -3.27 0.90 12.15
C ILE A 74 -3.58 2.14 13.00
N ALA A 75 -3.70 3.31 12.38
CA ALA A 75 -3.90 4.59 13.04
C ALA A 75 -5.34 5.10 12.84
N GLN A 76 -6.12 5.11 13.91
CA GLN A 76 -7.53 5.56 13.86
C GLN A 76 -7.69 6.98 13.31
N ASN A 77 -6.81 7.93 13.66
CA ASN A 77 -6.94 9.31 13.19
C ASN A 77 -6.78 9.43 11.66
N MET A 78 -6.03 8.52 11.04
CA MET A 78 -5.92 8.45 9.58
C MET A 78 -7.27 8.06 8.96
N LEU A 79 -7.91 7.03 9.50
CA LEU A 79 -9.24 6.60 9.08
C LEU A 79 -10.31 7.65 9.36
N ASP A 80 -10.17 8.44 10.42
CA ASP A 80 -11.08 9.55 10.70
C ASP A 80 -10.95 10.67 9.65
N CYS A 81 -9.73 10.98 9.21
CA CYS A 81 -9.49 11.88 8.08
C CYS A 81 -10.14 11.35 6.80
N MET A 82 -9.92 10.06 6.48
CA MET A 82 -10.56 9.41 5.33
C MET A 82 -12.08 9.49 5.42
N THR A 83 -12.66 9.20 6.59
CA THR A 83 -14.11 9.22 6.82
C THR A 83 -14.72 10.60 6.59
N ARG A 84 -14.03 11.67 7.01
CA ARG A 84 -14.46 13.05 6.70
C ARG A 84 -14.47 13.31 5.20
N LYS A 85 -13.42 12.90 4.48
CA LYS A 85 -13.36 13.08 3.01
C LYS A 85 -14.43 12.27 2.28
N MET A 86 -14.68 11.02 2.70
CA MET A 86 -15.74 10.18 2.15
C MET A 86 -17.11 10.85 2.30
N LYS A 87 -17.40 11.41 3.48
CA LYS A 87 -18.65 12.15 3.72
C LYS A 87 -18.79 13.36 2.79
N THR A 88 -17.71 14.12 2.59
CA THR A 88 -17.71 15.28 1.67
C THR A 88 -17.90 14.87 0.21
N GLN A 89 -17.38 13.71 -0.20
CA GLN A 89 -17.47 13.20 -1.57
C GLN A 89 -18.69 12.31 -1.83
N GLY A 90 -19.52 12.04 -0.82
CA GLY A 90 -20.68 11.14 -0.95
C GLY A 90 -20.31 9.67 -1.17
N ILE A 91 -19.11 9.25 -0.76
CA ILE A 91 -18.65 7.87 -0.86
C ILE A 91 -19.19 7.07 0.34
N SER A 92 -19.90 5.97 0.05
CA SER A 92 -20.59 5.15 1.06
C SER A 92 -20.22 3.66 1.01
N ASN A 93 -19.41 3.23 0.04
CA ASN A 93 -19.05 1.83 -0.17
C ASN A 93 -17.65 1.48 0.36
N VAL A 94 -17.21 2.14 1.43
CA VAL A 94 -15.93 1.88 2.08
C VAL A 94 -16.17 1.49 3.54
N ILE A 95 -15.54 0.41 3.98
CA ILE A 95 -15.53 -0.06 5.36
C ILE A 95 -14.14 0.23 5.95
N PRO A 96 -13.98 1.32 6.74
CA PRO A 96 -12.74 1.58 7.47
C PRO A 96 -12.59 0.60 8.64
N LEU A 97 -11.44 -0.05 8.76
CA LEU A 97 -11.11 -0.94 9.87
C LEU A 97 -9.78 -0.53 10.51
N CYS A 98 -9.81 -0.13 11.77
CA CYS A 98 -8.61 0.20 12.53
C CYS A 98 -7.99 -1.07 13.10
N GLY A 99 -6.77 -1.40 12.68
CA GLY A 99 -6.07 -2.58 13.18
C GLY A 99 -4.77 -2.87 12.46
N ASP A 100 -4.03 -3.82 13.03
CA ASP A 100 -2.86 -4.37 12.36
C ASP A 100 -3.32 -5.44 11.36
N PHE A 101 -3.05 -5.22 10.07
CA PHE A 101 -3.37 -6.17 9.01
C PHE A 101 -2.90 -7.60 9.34
N MET A 102 -1.76 -7.78 10.00
CA MET A 102 -1.24 -9.12 10.32
C MET A 102 -2.07 -9.84 11.39
N GLU A 103 -2.69 -9.11 12.31
CA GLU A 103 -3.48 -9.65 13.43
C GLU A 103 -4.98 -9.76 13.12
N MET A 104 -5.46 -9.09 12.07
CA MET A 104 -6.88 -9.11 11.71
C MET A 104 -7.32 -10.39 11.02
N ASP A 105 -8.47 -10.93 11.42
CA ASP A 105 -9.09 -12.08 10.76
C ASP A 105 -10.09 -11.63 9.70
N PHE A 106 -9.80 -11.96 8.44
CA PHE A 106 -10.68 -11.69 7.31
C PHE A 106 -11.38 -12.99 6.89
N GLN A 107 -12.71 -12.95 6.86
CA GLN A 107 -13.52 -14.12 6.47
C GLN A 107 -13.81 -14.17 4.96
N GLU A 108 -13.55 -13.06 4.26
CA GLU A 108 -13.89 -12.90 2.84
C GLU A 108 -12.66 -13.07 1.93
N LYS A 109 -12.93 -13.30 0.65
CA LYS A 109 -11.92 -13.22 -0.42
C LYS A 109 -12.08 -11.91 -1.18
N TYR A 110 -10.97 -11.38 -1.66
CA TYR A 110 -10.90 -10.11 -2.38
C TYR A 110 -10.46 -10.33 -3.83
N ASP A 111 -11.12 -9.64 -4.76
CA ASP A 111 -10.75 -9.63 -6.17
C ASP A 111 -9.52 -8.75 -6.43
N LEU A 112 -9.26 -7.80 -5.54
CA LEU A 112 -8.12 -6.91 -5.59
C LEU A 112 -7.63 -6.60 -4.16
N ILE A 113 -6.33 -6.78 -3.93
CA ILE A 113 -5.65 -6.32 -2.72
C ILE A 113 -4.63 -5.26 -3.12
N VAL A 114 -4.67 -4.10 -2.48
CA VAL A 114 -3.76 -2.98 -2.73
C VAL A 114 -3.02 -2.51 -1.48
N GLY A 115 -1.92 -1.79 -1.64
CA GLY A 115 -1.19 -1.19 -0.53
C GLY A 115 0.01 -0.37 -0.99
N PHE A 116 0.05 0.90 -0.61
CA PHE A 116 0.99 1.87 -1.17
C PHE A 116 1.83 2.52 -0.08
N SER A 117 3.14 2.27 -0.11
CA SER A 117 4.06 2.70 0.97
C SER A 117 3.61 2.29 2.39
N ALA A 118 2.99 1.11 2.48
CA ALA A 118 2.47 0.55 3.72
C ALA A 118 3.14 -0.78 4.10
N ILE A 119 3.37 -1.66 3.13
CA ILE A 119 3.84 -3.02 3.42
C ILE A 119 5.26 -3.06 3.97
N GLU A 120 6.08 -2.01 3.78
CA GLU A 120 7.43 -1.90 4.31
C GLU A 120 7.52 -1.89 5.85
N TYR A 121 6.41 -1.59 6.52
CA TYR A 121 6.32 -1.60 7.97
C TYR A 121 6.06 -3.00 8.54
N ILE A 122 5.65 -3.99 7.74
CA ILE A 122 5.34 -5.35 8.20
C ILE A 122 6.61 -6.21 8.17
N LYS A 123 7.15 -6.67 9.30
CA LYS A 123 8.44 -7.41 9.30
C LYS A 123 8.32 -8.80 8.71
N GLU A 124 7.25 -9.52 9.01
CA GLU A 124 7.02 -10.91 8.65
C GLU A 124 6.54 -11.03 7.19
N LYS A 125 7.34 -10.56 6.23
CA LYS A 125 6.93 -10.49 4.82
C LYS A 125 6.50 -11.83 4.24
N GLU A 126 7.22 -12.91 4.54
CA GLU A 126 6.85 -14.25 4.11
C GLU A 126 5.42 -14.59 4.56
N ALA A 127 5.07 -14.33 5.82
CA ALA A 127 3.72 -14.54 6.35
C ALA A 127 2.70 -13.55 5.74
N MET A 128 3.10 -12.31 5.52
CA MET A 128 2.26 -11.28 4.89
C MET A 128 1.85 -11.68 3.46
N PHE A 129 2.81 -12.10 2.62
CA PHE A 129 2.49 -12.57 1.26
C PHE A 129 1.67 -13.86 1.25
N ALA A 130 1.88 -14.75 2.22
CA ALA A 130 1.04 -15.94 2.39
C ALA A 130 -0.41 -15.56 2.76
N LYS A 131 -0.59 -14.62 3.69
CA LYS A 131 -1.89 -14.08 4.07
C LYS A 131 -2.57 -13.41 2.88
N VAL A 132 -1.87 -12.53 2.16
CA VAL A 132 -2.37 -11.87 0.95
C VAL A 132 -2.82 -12.89 -0.09
N SER A 133 -1.99 -13.88 -0.41
CA SER A 133 -2.38 -14.94 -1.36
C SER A 133 -3.60 -15.71 -0.89
N ASN A 134 -3.69 -16.04 0.40
CA ASN A 134 -4.86 -16.70 0.95
C ASN A 134 -6.13 -15.85 0.84
N LEU A 135 -6.03 -14.53 1.03
CA LEU A 135 -7.17 -13.60 0.96
C LEU A 135 -7.59 -13.26 -0.48
N LEU A 136 -6.74 -13.46 -1.48
CA LEU A 136 -7.13 -13.27 -2.86
C LEU A 136 -8.12 -14.36 -3.32
N ALA A 137 -9.18 -13.93 -4.01
CA ALA A 137 -10.02 -14.80 -4.81
C ALA A 137 -9.21 -15.41 -5.97
N PRO A 138 -9.62 -16.55 -6.55
CA PRO A 138 -9.02 -17.06 -7.79
C PRO A 138 -9.07 -16.01 -8.90
N GLY A 139 -7.94 -15.73 -9.56
CA GLY A 139 -7.84 -14.64 -10.54
C GLY A 139 -7.77 -13.24 -9.93
N GLY A 140 -7.74 -13.11 -8.61
CA GLY A 140 -7.62 -11.85 -7.91
C GLY A 140 -6.23 -11.22 -8.05
N HIS A 141 -6.17 -9.89 -8.00
CA HIS A 141 -4.95 -9.13 -8.24
C HIS A 141 -4.34 -8.56 -6.95
N LEU A 142 -3.01 -8.51 -6.90
CA LEU A 142 -2.24 -7.75 -5.91
C LEU A 142 -1.56 -6.56 -6.59
N ILE A 143 -1.78 -5.34 -6.10
CA ILE A 143 -1.08 -4.13 -6.56
C ILE A 143 -0.48 -3.38 -5.37
N VAL A 144 0.85 -3.38 -5.26
CA VAL A 144 1.52 -2.70 -4.13
C VAL A 144 2.75 -1.92 -4.57
N THR A 145 3.09 -0.89 -3.81
CA THR A 145 4.42 -0.27 -3.86
C THR A 145 5.20 -0.55 -2.60
N THR A 146 6.53 -0.67 -2.74
CA THR A 146 7.42 -0.87 -1.60
C THR A 146 8.81 -0.31 -1.88
N PRO A 147 9.59 0.08 -0.86
CA PRO A 147 10.96 0.55 -1.01
C PRO A 147 11.88 -0.44 -1.76
N HIS A 148 12.55 0.03 -2.81
CA HIS A 148 13.58 -0.75 -3.49
C HIS A 148 14.86 -0.73 -2.65
N ASN A 149 15.51 -1.89 -2.46
CA ASN A 149 16.80 -1.97 -1.78
C ASN A 149 17.95 -1.47 -2.68
N THR A 150 18.04 -0.15 -2.84
CA THR A 150 19.09 0.55 -3.60
C THR A 150 19.81 1.57 -2.71
N PHE A 151 21.02 1.98 -3.11
CA PHE A 151 21.84 2.94 -2.36
C PHE A 151 21.11 4.26 -2.08
N PHE A 152 20.48 4.85 -3.11
CA PHE A 152 19.70 6.09 -2.95
C PHE A 152 18.50 5.90 -2.01
N ARG A 153 17.79 4.78 -2.09
CA ARG A 153 16.68 4.51 -1.16
C ARG A 153 17.17 4.28 0.26
N TRP A 154 18.36 3.71 0.46
CA TRP A 154 18.94 3.54 1.79
C TRP A 154 19.14 4.89 2.49
N TRP A 155 19.66 5.90 1.80
CA TRP A 155 19.72 7.27 2.35
C TRP A 155 18.33 7.84 2.65
N GLY A 156 17.36 7.64 1.76
CA GLY A 156 15.97 8.01 2.04
C GLY A 156 15.39 7.30 3.27
N ARG A 157 15.77 6.04 3.54
CA ARG A 157 15.35 5.31 4.75
C ARG A 157 15.96 5.87 6.02
N MET A 158 17.20 6.36 5.96
CA MET A 158 17.80 7.07 7.09
C MET A 158 17.01 8.34 7.43
N GLY A 159 16.67 9.17 6.43
CA GLY A 159 15.81 10.34 6.66
C GLY A 159 14.45 9.98 7.27
N ASN A 160 13.82 8.91 6.79
CA ASN A 160 12.59 8.40 7.39
C ASN A 160 12.77 7.92 8.84
N TYR A 161 13.90 7.28 9.15
CA TYR A 161 14.18 6.87 10.51
C TYR A 161 14.35 8.06 11.45
N PHE A 162 15.06 9.11 11.06
CA PHE A 162 15.17 10.32 11.88
C PHE A 162 13.83 11.03 12.07
N ARG A 163 12.95 10.97 11.07
CA ARG A 163 11.61 11.56 11.14
C ARG A 163 10.63 10.76 11.99
N GLN A 164 10.65 9.44 11.86
CA GLN A 164 9.59 8.54 12.38
C GLN A 164 10.05 7.69 13.57
N GLY A 165 11.37 7.57 13.80
CA GLY A 165 11.96 6.62 14.73
C GLY A 165 11.81 5.14 14.32
N ILE A 166 11.47 4.89 13.05
CA ILE A 166 11.16 3.55 12.49
C ILE A 166 12.00 3.30 11.26
N PHE A 167 12.77 2.21 11.29
CA PHE A 167 13.58 1.79 10.15
C PHE A 167 12.79 0.78 9.31
N MET A 168 12.06 1.28 8.32
CA MET A 168 11.28 0.47 7.37
C MET A 168 12.16 -0.49 6.60
N GLU A 169 11.62 -1.62 6.13
CA GLU A 169 12.39 -2.55 5.29
C GLU A 169 12.41 -2.14 3.81
N ALA A 170 13.40 -2.65 3.06
CA ALA A 170 13.46 -2.49 1.62
C ALA A 170 13.81 -3.80 0.93
N TYR A 171 13.36 -3.93 -0.31
CA TYR A 171 13.32 -5.21 -1.01
C TYR A 171 14.03 -5.12 -2.34
N SER A 172 14.81 -6.14 -2.69
CA SER A 172 15.26 -6.30 -4.06
C SER A 172 14.14 -6.91 -4.90
N LYS A 173 14.13 -6.62 -6.21
CA LYS A 173 13.22 -7.31 -7.14
C LYS A 173 13.35 -8.83 -7.05
N LYS A 174 14.56 -9.36 -6.85
CA LYS A 174 14.78 -10.81 -6.66
C LYS A 174 14.01 -11.36 -5.44
N LYS A 175 14.03 -10.65 -4.31
CA LYS A 175 13.30 -11.05 -3.10
C LYS A 175 11.78 -11.00 -3.32
N ILE A 176 11.26 -9.93 -3.94
CA ILE A 176 9.83 -9.82 -4.28
C ILE A 176 9.39 -10.95 -5.22
N ARG A 177 10.14 -11.23 -6.31
CA ARG A 177 9.82 -12.35 -7.21
C ARG A 177 9.74 -13.69 -6.50
N ARG A 178 10.67 -13.94 -5.57
CA ARG A 178 10.68 -15.17 -4.77
C ARG A 178 9.44 -15.27 -3.88
N LEU A 179 9.09 -14.19 -3.19
CA LEU A 179 7.92 -14.14 -2.30
C LEU A 179 6.61 -14.35 -3.06
N LEU A 180 6.44 -13.71 -4.23
CA LEU A 180 5.25 -13.89 -5.06
C LEU A 180 5.12 -15.34 -5.53
N ARG A 181 6.18 -15.90 -6.13
CA ARG A 181 6.18 -17.29 -6.64
C ARG A 181 5.96 -18.32 -5.55
N ALA A 182 6.57 -18.14 -4.38
CA ALA A 182 6.39 -19.05 -3.24
C ALA A 182 4.95 -19.09 -2.73
N ASN A 183 4.14 -18.08 -3.05
CA ASN A 183 2.75 -17.97 -2.64
C ASN A 183 1.77 -18.14 -3.82
N GLY A 184 2.22 -18.73 -4.94
CA GLY A 184 1.37 -19.02 -6.09
C GLY A 184 0.96 -17.80 -6.91
N LEU A 185 1.58 -16.64 -6.71
CA LEU A 185 1.24 -15.41 -7.42
C LEU A 185 2.09 -15.27 -8.69
N SER A 186 1.41 -15.11 -9.81
CA SER A 186 2.01 -14.84 -11.12
C SER A 186 2.24 -13.33 -11.28
N ILE A 187 3.44 -12.95 -11.71
CA ILE A 187 3.82 -11.55 -11.87
C ILE A 187 3.26 -11.02 -13.20
N ILE A 188 2.46 -9.96 -13.14
CA ILE A 188 2.03 -9.19 -14.31
C ILE A 188 3.05 -8.08 -14.56
N ASP A 189 3.42 -7.35 -13.51
CA ASP A 189 4.40 -6.28 -13.58
C ASP A 189 5.28 -6.20 -12.32
N LEU A 190 6.57 -5.90 -12.50
CA LEU A 190 7.52 -5.65 -11.43
C LEU A 190 8.57 -4.62 -11.89
N ASN A 191 8.25 -3.36 -11.65
CA ASN A 191 8.99 -2.21 -12.17
C ASN A 191 9.73 -1.42 -11.10
N ASP A 192 10.82 -0.78 -11.50
CA ASP A 192 11.49 0.24 -10.69
C ASP A 192 10.82 1.59 -10.93
N LEU A 193 10.62 2.36 -9.87
CA LEU A 193 10.02 3.69 -9.88
C LEU A 193 10.91 4.74 -9.21
N CYS A 194 10.76 5.98 -9.69
CA CYS A 194 11.33 7.23 -9.17
C CYS A 194 12.87 7.27 -9.17
N LEU A 195 13.47 8.40 -9.56
CA LEU A 195 14.94 8.60 -9.56
C LEU A 195 15.72 7.49 -10.30
N LYS A 196 15.17 7.01 -11.42
CA LYS A 196 15.85 6.08 -12.33
C LYS A 196 16.91 6.84 -13.11
N SER A 197 18.08 6.24 -13.23
CA SER A 197 19.14 6.73 -14.12
C SER A 197 19.94 5.55 -14.63
N ILE A 198 20.91 5.80 -15.53
CA ILE A 198 21.83 4.76 -15.99
C ILE A 198 22.64 4.14 -14.82
N PHE A 199 22.71 4.83 -13.67
CA PHE A 199 23.40 4.39 -12.45
C PHE A 199 22.46 4.02 -11.28
N SER A 200 21.14 4.22 -11.42
CA SER A 200 20.16 4.03 -10.33
C SER A 200 18.96 3.21 -10.79
N LYS A 201 18.69 2.10 -10.09
CA LYS A 201 17.53 1.23 -10.32
C LYS A 201 16.27 1.74 -9.60
N GLY A 202 16.16 3.05 -9.41
CA GLY A 202 15.06 3.70 -8.71
C GLY A 202 15.00 3.43 -7.20
N ILE A 203 14.01 4.01 -6.55
CA ILE A 203 13.86 4.00 -5.07
C ILE A 203 12.60 3.28 -4.58
N LEU A 204 11.65 3.02 -5.47
CA LEU A 204 10.44 2.26 -5.21
C LEU A 204 10.35 1.09 -6.19
N LEU A 205 9.68 0.03 -5.74
CA LEU A 205 9.21 -1.06 -6.58
C LEU A 205 7.71 -0.95 -6.71
N PHE A 206 7.24 -1.02 -7.95
CA PHE A 206 5.85 -1.30 -8.27
C PHE A 206 5.68 -2.81 -8.47
N VAL A 207 4.64 -3.38 -7.89
CA VAL A 207 4.34 -4.81 -7.98
C VAL A 207 2.88 -4.98 -8.39
N HIS A 208 2.65 -5.64 -9.52
CA HIS A 208 1.33 -6.13 -9.94
C HIS A 208 1.42 -7.64 -10.16
N ALA A 209 0.62 -8.39 -9.43
CA ALA A 209 0.54 -9.84 -9.55
C ALA A 209 -0.91 -10.33 -9.58
N VAL A 210 -1.12 -11.57 -9.98
CA VAL A 210 -2.42 -12.26 -10.01
C VAL A 210 -2.29 -13.63 -9.39
N LYS A 211 -3.34 -14.09 -8.70
CA LYS A 211 -3.45 -15.43 -8.12
C LYS A 211 -3.96 -16.45 -9.13
#